data_AF-A0A1I4GKS9-F1
#
_entry.id   AF-A0A1I4GKS9-F1
#
_cell.length_a   1.000
_cell.length_b   1.000
_cell.length_c   1.000
_cell.angle_alpha   90.00
_cell.angle_beta   90.00
_cell.angle_gamma   90.00
#
_symmetry.space_group_name_H-M   'P 1'
#
loop_
_entity.id
_entity.type
_entity.pdbx_description
1 polymer ?
#
loop_
_entity_poly.entity_id
_entity_poly.type
_entity_poly.pdbx_seq_one_letter_code
_entity_poly.pdbx_strand_id
1 'polypeptide(L)'
;MTESGSTMPAFRERGHQVTRLESFVDAAFAFSLTMLVILFNELPDTVAELREALRRVPTFVFCFVLLALFWGAHNRWSRRYGLDDGRSNVLSLALVLVVMIYVYPLRMVVSSAMSMFTGGWVKSELGIDPAHWNADLQTAFMVYAVGFGLLSWIVCELNRHALRRADKLGLTAAERYETGTEIGLHWILTGTAVLSLLLSGLALAWPGENAPGLIAALPVWVYAGLGAVMPAYAVRRNRRWLAHQSKAAAA
;
A
#
# COMPACT_ATOMS: atom_id res chain seq x y z
N MET A 1 -16.03 -36.88 -15.40
CA MET A 1 -16.42 -35.55 -14.89
C MET A 1 -15.37 -35.08 -13.92
N THR A 2 -14.60 -34.00 -14.08
CA THR A 2 -14.18 -33.14 -15.19
C THR A 2 -13.22 -32.17 -14.50
N GLU A 3 -12.02 -32.01 -15.05
CA GLU A 3 -11.03 -30.95 -14.80
C GLU A 3 -11.28 -29.98 -13.62
N SER A 4 -10.57 -30.18 -12.50
CA SER A 4 -10.48 -29.18 -11.42
C SER A 4 -9.08 -29.14 -10.77
N GLY A 5 -8.05 -29.62 -11.47
CA GLY A 5 -6.71 -29.79 -10.89
C GLY A 5 -5.76 -28.58 -10.97
N SER A 6 -6.16 -27.47 -11.62
CA SER A 6 -5.22 -26.39 -11.97
C SER A 6 -5.37 -25.09 -11.18
N THR A 7 -6.48 -24.87 -10.47
CA THR A 7 -6.75 -23.63 -9.73
C THR A 7 -6.92 -23.90 -8.23
N MET A 8 -6.41 -22.98 -7.39
CA MET A 8 -6.67 -23.04 -5.95
C MET A 8 -8.19 -23.02 -5.71
N PRO A 9 -8.72 -23.86 -4.81
CA PRO A 9 -10.14 -23.82 -4.48
C PRO A 9 -10.52 -22.41 -4.01
N ALA A 10 -11.71 -21.95 -4.39
CA ALA A 10 -12.17 -20.61 -4.05
C ALA A 10 -12.17 -20.40 -2.53
N PHE A 11 -11.66 -19.26 -2.09
CA PHE A 11 -11.60 -18.91 -0.67
C PHE A 11 -13.02 -18.77 -0.12
N ARG A 12 -13.36 -19.50 0.96
CA ARG A 12 -14.67 -19.37 1.59
C ARG A 12 -14.74 -18.05 2.35
N GLU A 13 -15.62 -17.17 1.92
CA GLU A 13 -15.91 -15.93 2.63
C GLU A 13 -16.66 -16.27 3.92
N ARG A 14 -16.23 -15.72 5.06
CA ARG A 14 -16.80 -15.96 6.40
C ARG A 14 -17.47 -14.71 6.98
N GLY A 15 -17.07 -13.52 6.53
CA GLY A 15 -17.68 -12.24 6.86
C GLY A 15 -18.97 -12.01 6.09
N HIS A 16 -20.02 -12.75 6.43
CA HIS A 16 -21.33 -12.65 5.76
C HIS A 16 -22.20 -11.49 6.28
N GLN A 17 -21.92 -11.00 7.49
CA GLN A 17 -22.60 -9.85 8.07
C GLN A 17 -21.65 -8.68 8.07
N VAL A 18 -22.12 -7.54 7.56
CA VAL A 18 -21.36 -6.29 7.64
C VAL A 18 -21.27 -5.89 9.11
N THR A 19 -20.06 -5.82 9.64
CA THR A 19 -19.85 -5.38 11.02
C THR A 19 -19.86 -3.86 11.12
N ARG A 20 -20.18 -3.32 12.31
CA ARG A 20 -20.09 -1.87 12.55
C ARG A 20 -18.68 -1.34 12.30
N LEU A 21 -17.67 -2.15 12.59
CA LEU A 21 -16.28 -1.81 12.35
C LEU A 21 -15.99 -1.68 10.85
N GLU A 22 -16.43 -2.64 10.03
CA GLU A 22 -16.28 -2.57 8.56
C GLU A 22 -16.91 -1.30 8.01
N SER A 23 -18.15 -0.99 8.40
CA SER A 23 -18.81 0.26 7.97
C SER A 23 -18.05 1.50 8.40
N PHE A 24 -17.45 1.50 9.60
CA PHE A 24 -16.63 2.62 10.07
C PHE A 24 -15.34 2.78 9.27
N VAL A 25 -14.66 1.66 8.95
CA VAL A 25 -13.45 1.66 8.12
C VAL A 25 -13.78 2.16 6.71
N ASP A 26 -14.84 1.65 6.10
CA ASP A 26 -15.31 2.08 4.77
C ASP A 26 -15.63 3.58 4.75
N ALA A 27 -16.36 4.07 5.76
CA ALA A 27 -16.66 5.49 5.90
C ALA A 27 -15.40 6.34 6.07
N ALA A 28 -14.41 5.88 6.84
CA ALA A 28 -13.17 6.60 7.03
C ALA A 28 -12.30 6.66 5.76
N PHE A 29 -12.25 5.58 4.97
CA PHE A 29 -11.59 5.59 3.67
C PHE A 29 -12.32 6.51 2.69
N ALA A 30 -13.65 6.45 2.62
CA ALA A 30 -14.44 7.35 1.77
C ALA A 30 -14.22 8.83 2.15
N PHE A 31 -14.24 9.15 3.45
CA PHE A 31 -13.96 10.49 3.95
C PHE A 31 -12.53 10.96 3.63
N SER A 32 -11.56 10.06 3.77
CA SER A 32 -10.16 10.35 3.44
C SER A 32 -9.98 10.66 1.94
N LEU A 33 -10.68 9.92 1.07
CA LEU A 33 -10.68 10.14 -0.37
C LEU A 33 -11.39 11.44 -0.77
N THR A 34 -12.47 11.83 -0.10
CA THR A 34 -13.11 13.13 -0.36
C THR A 34 -12.26 14.29 0.12
N MET A 35 -11.58 14.16 1.27
CA MET A 35 -10.63 15.16 1.75
C MET A 35 -9.50 15.38 0.75
N LEU A 36 -9.00 14.31 0.11
CA LEU A 36 -7.99 14.40 -0.93
C LEU A 36 -8.41 15.30 -2.11
N VAL A 37 -9.70 15.25 -2.52
CA VAL A 37 -10.28 16.10 -3.58
C VAL A 37 -10.51 17.52 -3.09
N ILE A 38 -11.09 17.70 -1.90
CA ILE A 38 -11.68 18.99 -1.47
C ILE A 38 -10.64 19.97 -0.92
N LEU A 39 -9.39 19.56 -0.73
CA LEU A 39 -8.29 20.42 -0.28
C LEU A 39 -7.80 21.40 -1.37
N PHE A 40 -8.69 22.22 -1.92
CA PHE A 40 -8.36 23.39 -2.73
C PHE A 40 -8.66 24.64 -1.91
N ASN A 41 -7.64 25.49 -1.72
CA ASN A 41 -7.81 26.72 -0.95
C ASN A 41 -8.76 27.71 -1.62
N GLU A 42 -8.91 27.68 -2.96
CA GLU A 42 -9.71 28.63 -3.72
C GLU A 42 -10.33 27.96 -4.97
N LEU A 43 -11.59 28.26 -5.27
CA LEU A 43 -12.26 27.86 -6.51
C LEU A 43 -11.66 28.67 -7.67
N PRO A 44 -11.42 28.07 -8.86
CA PRO A 44 -10.87 28.81 -9.99
C PRO A 44 -11.88 29.85 -10.49
N ASP A 45 -11.49 31.13 -10.50
CA ASP A 45 -12.31 32.25 -10.98
C ASP A 45 -12.16 32.45 -12.50
N THR A 46 -11.10 31.88 -13.09
CA THR A 46 -10.81 31.97 -14.53
C THR A 46 -10.65 30.60 -15.20
N VAL A 47 -10.88 30.54 -16.52
CA VAL A 47 -10.64 29.32 -17.33
C VAL A 47 -9.16 28.91 -17.28
N ALA A 48 -8.24 29.87 -17.15
CA ALA A 48 -6.81 29.60 -17.03
C ALA A 48 -6.50 28.87 -15.71
N GLU A 49 -7.06 29.32 -14.59
CA GLU A 49 -6.95 28.65 -13.29
C GLU A 49 -7.61 27.28 -13.30
N LEU A 50 -8.77 27.13 -13.96
CA LEU A 50 -9.43 25.82 -14.10
C LEU A 50 -8.53 24.82 -14.84
N ARG A 51 -7.90 25.23 -15.94
CA ARG A 51 -6.94 24.37 -16.66
C ARG A 51 -5.76 23.96 -15.79
N GLU A 52 -5.30 24.85 -14.92
CA GLU A 52 -4.21 24.56 -13.99
C GLU A 52 -4.66 23.61 -12.87
N ALA A 53 -5.88 23.76 -12.36
CA ALA A 53 -6.48 22.83 -11.41
C ALA A 53 -6.61 21.42 -12.00
N LEU A 54 -7.03 21.31 -13.27
CA LEU A 54 -7.18 20.02 -13.95
C LEU A 54 -5.86 19.25 -14.13
N ARG A 55 -4.71 19.94 -14.18
CA ARG A 55 -3.39 19.29 -14.22
C ARG A 55 -3.04 18.52 -12.95
N ARG A 56 -3.75 18.75 -11.85
CA ARG A 56 -3.57 18.01 -10.58
C ARG A 56 -4.38 16.72 -10.51
N VAL A 57 -5.32 16.50 -11.44
CA VAL A 57 -6.14 15.28 -11.50
C VAL A 57 -5.30 13.99 -11.54
N PRO A 58 -4.18 13.90 -12.27
CA PRO A 58 -3.33 12.70 -12.24
C PRO A 58 -2.77 12.38 -10.85
N THR A 59 -2.34 13.39 -10.08
CA THR A 59 -1.92 13.23 -8.68
C THR A 59 -3.05 12.64 -7.85
N PHE A 60 -4.26 13.19 -8.00
CA PHE A 60 -5.44 12.69 -7.31
C PHE A 60 -5.72 11.22 -7.66
N VAL A 61 -5.76 10.87 -8.96
CA VAL A 61 -6.02 9.50 -9.44
C VAL A 61 -4.99 8.53 -8.87
N PHE A 62 -3.71 8.90 -8.86
CA PHE A 62 -2.67 8.03 -8.33
C PHE A 62 -2.79 7.81 -6.81
N CYS A 63 -3.05 8.88 -6.05
CA CYS A 63 -3.31 8.79 -4.61
C CYS A 63 -4.57 7.95 -4.31
N PHE A 64 -5.64 8.16 -5.08
CA PHE A 64 -6.87 7.37 -4.98
C PHE A 64 -6.60 5.89 -5.17
N VAL A 65 -5.88 5.51 -6.22
CA VAL A 65 -5.54 4.11 -6.50
C VAL A 65 -4.73 3.51 -5.35
N LEU A 66 -3.71 4.22 -4.84
CA LEU A 66 -2.89 3.73 -3.73
C LEU A 66 -3.73 3.47 -2.46
N LEU A 67 -4.59 4.41 -2.08
CA LEU A 67 -5.45 4.25 -0.91
C LEU A 67 -6.51 3.16 -1.13
N ALA A 68 -7.09 3.09 -2.34
CA ALA A 68 -8.06 2.07 -2.72
C ALA A 68 -7.48 0.66 -2.70
N LEU A 69 -6.18 0.47 -2.98
CA LEU A 69 -5.52 -0.83 -2.84
C LEU A 69 -5.49 -1.31 -1.38
N PHE A 70 -5.20 -0.41 -0.43
CA PHE A 70 -5.22 -0.74 1.00
C PHE A 70 -6.63 -0.98 1.53
N TRP A 71 -7.59 -0.14 1.10
CA TRP A 71 -9.01 -0.39 1.37
C TRP A 71 -9.45 -1.75 0.84
N GLY A 72 -9.13 -2.06 -0.42
CA GLY A 72 -9.46 -3.33 -1.05
C GLY A 72 -8.81 -4.52 -0.34
N ALA A 73 -7.58 -4.37 0.17
CA ALA A 73 -6.92 -5.39 0.96
C ALA A 73 -7.61 -5.63 2.31
N HIS A 74 -8.03 -4.56 3.01
CA HIS A 74 -8.80 -4.65 4.25
C HIS A 74 -10.18 -5.27 4.01
N ASN A 75 -10.93 -4.80 3.01
CA ASN A 75 -12.25 -5.35 2.64
C ASN A 75 -12.16 -6.85 2.30
N ARG A 76 -11.15 -7.24 1.50
CA ARG A 76 -10.90 -8.66 1.18
C ARG A 76 -10.57 -9.47 2.45
N TRP A 77 -9.75 -8.92 3.35
CA TRP A 77 -9.45 -9.57 4.63
C TRP A 77 -10.71 -9.75 5.48
N SER A 78 -11.53 -8.70 5.60
CA SER A 78 -12.74 -8.71 6.43
C SER A 78 -13.75 -9.75 5.94
N ARG A 79 -14.03 -9.76 4.64
CA ARG A 79 -14.92 -10.76 4.02
C ARG A 79 -14.39 -12.19 4.18
N ARG A 80 -13.08 -12.41 4.03
CA ARG A 80 -12.48 -13.75 4.07
C ARG A 80 -12.54 -14.37 5.47
N TYR A 81 -12.24 -13.59 6.50
CA TYR A 81 -12.04 -14.12 7.84
C TYR A 81 -13.18 -13.80 8.82
N GLY A 82 -13.95 -12.73 8.59
CA GLY A 82 -15.10 -12.36 9.44
C GLY A 82 -14.74 -12.23 10.93
N LEU A 83 -13.51 -11.77 11.24
CA LEU A 83 -13.01 -11.69 12.61
C LEU A 83 -13.45 -10.40 13.29
N ASP A 84 -14.27 -10.52 14.34
CA ASP A 84 -14.66 -9.43 15.23
C ASP A 84 -14.10 -9.67 16.65
N ASP A 85 -12.79 -9.49 16.80
CA ASP A 85 -12.11 -9.59 18.09
C ASP A 85 -11.28 -8.33 18.37
N GLY A 86 -10.93 -8.12 19.64
CA GLY A 86 -10.25 -6.88 20.07
C GLY A 86 -8.97 -6.56 19.29
N ARG A 87 -8.21 -7.56 18.82
CA ARG A 87 -6.98 -7.31 18.04
C ARG A 87 -7.30 -6.89 16.62
N SER A 88 -8.28 -7.55 15.97
CA SER A 88 -8.81 -7.13 14.67
C SER A 88 -9.33 -5.69 14.71
N ASN A 89 -10.00 -5.32 15.81
CA ASN A 89 -10.59 -3.99 15.99
C ASN A 89 -9.50 -2.93 16.15
N VAL A 90 -8.51 -3.16 17.01
CA VAL A 90 -7.37 -2.24 17.19
C VAL A 90 -6.57 -2.06 15.89
N LEU A 91 -6.28 -3.15 15.16
CA LEU A 91 -5.55 -3.08 13.90
C LEU A 91 -6.33 -2.33 12.81
N SER A 92 -7.65 -2.54 12.72
CA SER A 92 -8.50 -1.83 11.77
C SER A 92 -8.62 -0.33 12.10
N LEU A 93 -8.73 0.02 13.39
CA LEU A 93 -8.72 1.41 13.84
C LEU A 93 -7.34 2.06 13.62
N ALA A 94 -6.25 1.33 13.81
CA ALA A 94 -4.91 1.80 13.48
C ALA A 94 -4.76 2.06 11.98
N LEU A 95 -5.33 1.19 11.13
CA LEU A 95 -5.35 1.41 9.67
C LEU A 95 -6.04 2.74 9.33
N VAL A 96 -7.24 2.96 9.90
CA VAL A 96 -8.00 4.21 9.73
C VAL A 96 -7.19 5.42 10.17
N LEU A 97 -6.60 5.39 11.37
CA LEU A 97 -5.79 6.47 11.89
C LEU A 97 -4.63 6.83 10.95
N VAL A 98 -3.90 5.83 10.47
CA VAL A 98 -2.78 6.04 9.54
C VAL A 98 -3.28 6.65 8.24
N VAL A 99 -4.35 6.12 7.64
CA VAL A 99 -4.92 6.67 6.40
C VAL A 99 -5.28 8.14 6.56
N MET A 100 -6.00 8.50 7.63
CA MET A 100 -6.44 9.88 7.85
C MET A 100 -5.27 10.86 7.98
N ILE A 101 -4.21 10.48 8.70
CA ILE A 101 -3.00 11.31 8.82
C ILE A 101 -2.23 11.36 7.49
N TYR A 102 -2.20 10.24 6.77
CA TYR A 102 -1.30 10.05 5.63
C TYR A 102 -1.84 10.60 4.30
N VAL A 103 -3.14 10.87 4.19
CA VAL A 103 -3.75 11.42 2.95
C VAL A 103 -3.04 12.69 2.47
N TYR A 104 -2.78 13.64 3.36
CA TYR A 104 -2.16 14.91 2.99
C TYR A 104 -0.69 14.74 2.59
N PRO A 105 0.18 14.10 3.42
CA PRO A 105 1.55 13.81 3.02
C PRO A 105 1.66 13.00 1.72
N LEU A 106 0.78 12.02 1.53
CA LEU A 106 0.76 11.21 0.30
C LEU A 106 0.50 12.09 -0.93
N ARG A 107 -0.49 12.99 -0.86
CA ARG A 107 -0.78 13.94 -1.95
C ARG A 107 0.44 14.77 -2.32
N MET A 108 1.11 15.34 -1.32
CA MET A 108 2.29 16.17 -1.54
C MET A 108 3.43 15.40 -2.22
N VAL A 109 3.79 14.23 -1.69
CA VAL A 109 4.88 13.42 -2.25
C VAL A 109 4.55 12.93 -3.67
N VAL A 110 3.32 12.46 -3.90
CA VAL A 110 2.89 12.02 -5.24
C VAL A 110 2.88 13.20 -6.22
N SER A 111 2.44 14.39 -5.80
CA SER A 111 2.47 15.57 -6.68
C SER A 111 3.89 15.92 -7.13
N SER A 112 4.86 15.79 -6.22
CA SER A 112 6.28 16.00 -6.51
C SER A 112 6.81 14.96 -7.50
N ALA A 113 6.48 13.68 -7.28
CA ALA A 113 6.87 12.61 -8.19
C ALA A 113 6.24 12.78 -9.59
N MET A 114 4.96 13.13 -9.67
CA MET A 114 4.27 13.39 -10.93
C MET A 114 4.86 14.60 -11.66
N SER A 115 5.23 15.65 -10.93
CA SER A 115 5.92 16.81 -11.50
C SER A 115 7.24 16.39 -12.16
N MET A 116 8.03 15.57 -11.48
CA MET A 116 9.28 15.04 -12.03
C MET A 116 9.06 14.18 -13.28
N PHE A 117 8.10 13.26 -13.26
CA PHE A 117 7.84 12.36 -14.41
C PHE A 117 7.22 13.05 -15.62
N THR A 118 6.47 14.13 -15.41
CA THR A 118 5.79 14.87 -16.49
C THR A 118 6.55 16.09 -16.97
N GLY A 119 7.80 16.28 -16.51
CA GLY A 119 8.61 17.45 -16.87
C GLY A 119 8.01 18.78 -16.38
N GLY A 120 7.28 18.76 -15.27
CA GLY A 120 6.64 19.93 -14.67
C GLY A 120 5.23 20.23 -15.18
N TRP A 121 4.64 19.41 -16.05
CA TRP A 121 3.25 19.60 -16.49
C TRP A 121 2.27 19.48 -15.32
N VAL A 122 2.46 18.48 -14.44
CA VAL A 122 1.81 18.46 -13.13
C VAL A 122 2.62 19.34 -12.17
N LYS A 123 1.97 20.33 -11.54
CA LYS A 123 2.64 21.15 -10.54
C LYS A 123 2.85 20.36 -9.24
N SER A 124 4.07 20.42 -8.71
CA SER A 124 4.35 19.94 -7.37
C SER A 124 3.66 20.83 -6.34
N GLU A 125 2.98 20.22 -5.38
CA GLU A 125 2.44 20.88 -4.20
C GLU A 125 3.42 20.82 -3.02
N LEU A 126 4.43 19.95 -3.12
CA LEU A 126 5.59 19.95 -2.23
C LEU A 126 6.64 20.91 -2.79
N GLY A 127 6.84 22.03 -2.11
CA GLY A 127 7.95 22.94 -2.41
C GLY A 127 9.25 22.30 -1.97
N ILE A 128 10.13 22.00 -2.92
CA ILE A 128 11.51 21.57 -2.63
C ILE A 128 12.40 22.81 -2.75
N ASP A 129 13.06 23.18 -1.66
CA ASP A 129 14.01 24.29 -1.63
C ASP A 129 15.28 23.90 -2.42
N PRO A 130 15.64 24.64 -3.48
CA PRO A 130 16.88 24.39 -4.21
C PRO A 130 18.14 24.42 -3.33
N ALA A 131 18.14 25.22 -2.25
CA ALA A 131 19.26 25.31 -1.32
C ALA A 131 19.39 24.07 -0.42
N HIS A 132 18.28 23.36 -0.17
CA HIS A 132 18.22 22.17 0.69
C HIS A 132 17.66 20.95 -0.06
N TRP A 133 17.91 20.89 -1.38
CA TRP A 133 17.30 19.91 -2.28
C TRP A 133 17.39 18.47 -1.77
N ASN A 134 18.58 18.04 -1.31
CA ASN A 134 18.77 16.68 -0.81
C ASN A 134 17.94 16.42 0.45
N ALA A 135 17.93 17.35 1.41
CA ALA A 135 17.21 17.18 2.67
C ALA A 135 15.70 17.07 2.44
N ASP A 136 15.15 17.95 1.62
CA ASP A 136 13.72 17.98 1.29
C ASP A 136 13.30 16.73 0.51
N LEU A 137 14.11 16.32 -0.48
CA LEU A 137 13.87 15.10 -1.26
C LEU A 137 13.88 13.84 -0.38
N GLN A 138 14.89 13.69 0.49
CA GLN A 138 14.94 12.55 1.39
C GLN A 138 13.79 12.58 2.40
N THR A 139 13.41 13.76 2.90
CA THR A 139 12.25 13.92 3.79
C THR A 139 10.96 13.43 3.11
N ALA A 140 10.75 13.77 1.84
CA ALA A 140 9.62 13.27 1.06
C ALA A 140 9.61 11.73 0.97
N PHE A 141 10.77 11.11 0.73
CA PHE A 141 10.90 9.65 0.71
C PHE A 141 10.65 9.00 2.06
N MET A 142 11.17 9.58 3.14
CA MET A 142 10.95 9.08 4.50
C MET A 142 9.47 9.14 4.90
N VAL A 143 8.81 10.26 4.61
CA VAL A 143 7.37 10.44 4.86
C VAL A 143 6.55 9.40 4.10
N TYR A 144 6.86 9.19 2.82
CA TYR A 144 6.19 8.17 2.02
C TYR A 144 6.44 6.75 2.56
N ALA A 145 7.70 6.45 2.89
CA ALA A 145 8.10 5.15 3.42
C ALA A 145 7.43 4.83 4.75
N VAL A 146 7.31 5.79 5.66
CA VAL A 146 6.65 5.59 6.95
C VAL A 146 5.16 5.27 6.75
N GLY A 147 4.42 6.10 6.00
CA GLY A 147 2.99 5.87 5.81
C GLY A 147 2.69 4.58 5.06
N PHE A 148 3.33 4.37 3.90
CA PHE A 148 3.17 3.14 3.11
C PHE A 148 3.61 1.89 3.89
N GLY A 149 4.71 2.00 4.64
CA GLY A 149 5.23 0.93 5.49
C GLY A 149 4.26 0.55 6.61
N LEU A 150 3.67 1.54 7.30
CA LEU A 150 2.68 1.31 8.35
C LEU A 150 1.41 0.67 7.80
N LEU A 151 0.86 1.18 6.69
CA LEU A 151 -0.34 0.60 6.06
C LEU A 151 -0.11 -0.86 5.66
N SER A 152 1.00 -1.16 4.98
CA SER A 152 1.34 -2.52 4.58
C SER A 152 1.59 -3.44 5.79
N TRP A 153 2.24 -2.93 6.83
CA TRP A 153 2.51 -3.68 8.05
C TRP A 153 1.23 -4.04 8.80
N ILE A 154 0.28 -3.10 8.92
CA ILE A 154 -1.01 -3.34 9.57
C ILE A 154 -1.79 -4.43 8.83
N VAL A 155 -1.86 -4.38 7.50
CA VAL A 155 -2.52 -5.43 6.70
C VAL A 155 -1.79 -6.78 6.83
N CYS A 156 -0.46 -6.76 6.93
CA CYS A 156 0.33 -7.96 7.22
C CYS A 156 -0.06 -8.56 8.59
N GLU A 157 -0.18 -7.73 9.63
CA GLU A 157 -0.58 -8.16 10.98
C GLU A 157 -2.02 -8.67 11.05
N LEU A 158 -2.95 -8.04 10.31
CA LEU A 158 -4.33 -8.52 10.17
C LEU A 158 -4.36 -9.94 9.60
N ASN A 159 -3.61 -10.19 8.52
CA ASN A 159 -3.54 -11.53 7.91
C ASN A 159 -2.78 -12.54 8.79
N ARG A 160 -1.72 -12.11 9.50
CA ARG A 160 -1.01 -12.96 10.48
C ARG A 160 -1.91 -13.37 11.62
N HIS A 161 -2.71 -12.44 12.14
CA HIS A 161 -3.68 -12.72 13.20
C HIS A 161 -4.73 -13.73 12.72
N ALA A 162 -5.27 -13.54 11.51
CA ALA A 162 -6.19 -14.50 10.91
C ALA A 162 -5.57 -15.90 10.76
N LEU A 163 -4.30 -15.98 10.32
CA LEU A 163 -3.59 -17.25 10.21
C LEU A 163 -3.35 -17.93 11.57
N ARG A 164 -3.09 -17.17 12.65
CA ARG A 164 -3.00 -17.72 14.01
C ARG A 164 -4.33 -18.25 14.53
N ARG A 165 -5.45 -17.77 13.97
CA ARG A 165 -6.81 -18.23 14.27
C ARG A 165 -7.31 -19.27 13.27
N ALA A 166 -6.45 -19.79 12.40
CA ALA A 166 -6.82 -20.66 11.29
C ALA A 166 -7.63 -21.89 11.72
N ASP A 167 -7.30 -22.51 12.86
CA ASP A 167 -8.03 -23.68 13.36
C ASP A 167 -9.45 -23.31 13.79
N LYS A 168 -9.62 -22.19 14.51
CA LYS A 168 -10.93 -21.69 14.93
C LYS A 168 -11.80 -21.27 13.75
N LEU A 169 -11.17 -20.75 12.70
CA LEU A 169 -11.83 -20.35 11.45
C LEU A 169 -12.12 -21.55 10.53
N GLY A 170 -11.62 -22.74 10.85
CA GLY A 170 -11.72 -23.91 9.99
C GLY A 170 -11.08 -23.66 8.62
N LEU A 171 -9.91 -23.01 8.58
CA LEU A 171 -9.20 -22.77 7.31
C LEU A 171 -8.63 -24.08 6.76
N THR A 172 -8.95 -24.36 5.51
CA THR A 172 -8.37 -25.46 4.74
C THR A 172 -6.87 -25.23 4.48
N ALA A 173 -6.15 -26.27 4.06
CA ALA A 173 -4.73 -26.14 3.71
C ALA A 173 -4.49 -25.11 2.58
N ALA A 174 -5.39 -25.03 1.61
CA ALA A 174 -5.34 -24.05 0.53
C ALA A 174 -5.53 -22.61 1.04
N GLU A 175 -6.55 -22.39 1.89
CA GLU A 175 -6.81 -21.07 2.48
C GLU A 175 -5.63 -20.61 3.34
N ARG A 176 -5.04 -21.50 4.15
CA ARG A 176 -3.81 -21.18 4.92
C ARG A 176 -2.65 -20.80 4.02
N TYR A 177 -2.50 -21.48 2.89
CA TYR A 177 -1.45 -21.19 1.93
C TYR A 177 -1.66 -19.84 1.25
N GLU A 178 -2.90 -19.51 0.90
CA GLU A 178 -3.27 -18.21 0.33
C GLU A 178 -3.06 -17.08 1.34
N THR A 179 -3.54 -17.24 2.58
CA THR A 179 -3.29 -16.30 3.68
C THR A 179 -1.78 -16.09 3.90
N GLY A 180 -0.99 -17.17 3.90
CA GLY A 180 0.47 -17.07 4.00
C GLY A 180 1.12 -16.32 2.84
N THR A 181 0.53 -16.38 1.64
CA THR A 181 0.98 -15.63 0.47
C THR A 181 0.66 -14.14 0.63
N GLU A 182 -0.54 -13.80 1.08
CA GLU A 182 -0.92 -12.41 1.39
C GLU A 182 -0.01 -11.77 2.45
N ILE A 183 0.32 -12.53 3.51
CA ILE A 183 1.28 -12.10 4.54
C ILE A 183 2.63 -11.80 3.90
N GLY A 184 3.13 -12.70 3.03
CA GLY A 184 4.42 -12.53 2.38
C GLY A 184 4.47 -11.33 1.44
N LEU A 185 3.41 -11.09 0.67
CA LEU A 185 3.28 -9.92 -0.21
C LEU A 185 3.35 -8.62 0.60
N HIS A 186 2.52 -8.48 1.65
CA HIS A 186 2.54 -7.29 2.49
C HIS A 186 3.84 -7.13 3.27
N TRP A 187 4.50 -8.24 3.64
CA TRP A 187 5.82 -8.20 4.26
C TRP A 187 6.91 -7.70 3.31
N ILE A 188 6.86 -8.07 2.04
CA ILE A 188 7.74 -7.51 1.01
C ILE A 188 7.51 -6.00 0.90
N LEU A 189 6.26 -5.54 0.87
CA LEU A 189 5.93 -4.11 0.83
C LEU A 189 6.48 -3.36 2.06
N THR A 190 6.28 -3.90 3.26
CA THR A 190 6.84 -3.33 4.50
C THR A 190 8.36 -3.33 4.48
N GLY A 191 9.00 -4.43 4.05
CA GLY A 191 10.45 -4.54 3.94
C GLY A 191 11.05 -3.54 2.97
N THR A 192 10.40 -3.31 1.83
CA THR A 192 10.76 -2.28 0.86
C THR A 192 10.66 -0.88 1.47
N ALA A 193 9.59 -0.60 2.23
CA ALA A 193 9.44 0.68 2.91
C ALA A 193 10.53 0.93 3.96
N VAL A 194 10.83 -0.08 4.78
CA VAL A 194 11.92 -0.01 5.76
C VAL A 194 13.26 0.19 5.08
N LEU A 195 13.54 -0.54 3.99
CA LEU A 195 14.78 -0.37 3.23
C LEU A 195 14.88 1.04 2.63
N SER A 196 13.79 1.56 2.06
CA SER A 196 13.74 2.92 1.52
C SER A 196 13.99 3.98 2.61
N LEU A 197 13.40 3.80 3.79
CA LEU A 197 13.61 4.66 4.97
C LEU A 197 15.08 4.64 5.43
N LEU A 198 15.69 3.46 5.51
CA LEU A 198 17.10 3.31 5.87
C LEU A 198 18.03 3.96 4.84
N LEU A 199 17.78 3.74 3.55
CA LEU A 199 18.57 4.36 2.48
C LEU A 199 18.45 5.88 2.49
N SER A 200 17.26 6.41 2.76
CA SER A 200 17.05 7.87 2.88
C SER A 200 17.82 8.44 4.07
N GLY A 201 17.79 7.75 5.22
CA GLY A 201 18.58 8.14 6.40
C GLY A 201 20.09 8.09 6.15
N LEU A 202 20.58 7.08 5.42
CA LEU A 202 21.98 6.98 5.03
C LEU A 202 22.39 8.08 4.04
N ALA A 203 21.50 8.45 3.12
CA ALA A 203 21.74 9.55 2.17
C ALA A 203 21.80 10.92 2.88
N LEU A 204 21.04 11.12 3.95
CA LEU A 204 21.12 12.32 4.80
C LEU A 204 22.38 12.36 5.66
N ALA A 205 22.88 11.20 6.11
CA ALA A 205 24.10 11.10 6.89
C ALA A 205 25.39 11.14 6.04
N TRP A 206 25.27 11.36 4.73
CA TRP A 206 26.41 11.34 3.82
C TRP A 206 27.35 12.54 4.08
N PRO A 207 28.68 12.33 4.21
CA PRO A 207 29.62 13.40 4.60
C PRO A 207 29.93 14.44 3.52
N GLY A 208 29.43 14.28 2.29
CA GLY A 208 29.55 15.28 1.22
C GLY A 208 28.33 16.21 1.17
N GLU A 209 28.51 17.45 0.69
CA GLU A 209 27.44 18.48 0.60
C GLU A 209 26.18 17.97 -0.12
N ASN A 210 26.31 17.03 -1.06
CA ASN A 210 25.21 16.30 -1.66
C ASN A 210 25.61 14.84 -1.90
N ALA A 211 24.72 13.90 -1.58
CA ALA A 211 24.86 12.52 -2.07
C ALA A 211 24.82 12.55 -3.62
N PRO A 212 25.67 11.78 -4.32
CA PRO A 212 25.59 11.63 -5.77
C PRO A 212 24.15 11.34 -6.19
N GLY A 213 23.66 11.97 -7.26
CA GLY A 213 22.24 11.91 -7.63
C GLY A 213 21.66 10.50 -7.77
N LEU A 214 22.49 9.54 -8.19
CA LEU A 214 22.10 8.13 -8.27
C LEU A 214 21.90 7.49 -6.88
N ILE A 215 22.71 7.88 -5.89
CA ILE A 215 22.59 7.46 -4.49
C ILE A 215 21.37 8.12 -3.85
N ALA A 216 21.16 9.42 -4.09
CA ALA A 216 20.00 10.15 -3.59
C ALA A 216 18.67 9.59 -4.11
N ALA A 217 18.66 8.99 -5.32
CA ALA A 217 17.48 8.37 -5.92
C ALA A 217 17.26 6.89 -5.52
N LEU A 218 18.19 6.25 -4.80
CA LEU A 218 18.06 4.84 -4.40
C LEU A 218 16.74 4.50 -3.70
N PRO A 219 16.20 5.34 -2.79
CA PRO A 219 14.92 5.06 -2.14
C PRO A 219 13.76 4.79 -3.12
N VAL A 220 13.73 5.50 -4.27
CA VAL A 220 12.72 5.32 -5.33
C VAL A 220 12.94 4.02 -6.10
N TRP A 221 14.20 3.69 -6.40
CA TRP A 221 14.54 2.47 -7.13
C TRP A 221 14.15 1.20 -6.38
N VAL A 222 14.15 1.21 -5.04
CA VAL A 222 13.64 0.09 -4.26
C VAL A 222 12.15 -0.16 -4.53
N TYR A 223 11.34 0.90 -4.62
CA TYR A 223 9.93 0.79 -4.97
C TYR A 223 9.72 0.33 -6.41
N ALA A 224 10.53 0.80 -7.36
CA ALA A 224 10.47 0.33 -8.75
C ALA A 224 10.72 -1.20 -8.83
N GLY A 225 11.60 -1.74 -8.00
CA GLY A 225 11.87 -3.17 -7.89
C GLY A 225 10.65 -4.03 -7.51
N LEU A 226 9.65 -3.46 -6.84
CA LEU A 226 8.42 -4.18 -6.48
C LEU A 226 7.68 -4.74 -7.71
N GLY A 227 7.77 -4.05 -8.85
CA GLY A 227 7.15 -4.48 -10.11
C GLY A 227 7.66 -5.84 -10.59
N ALA A 228 8.90 -6.22 -10.25
CA ALA A 228 9.47 -7.53 -10.56
C ALA A 228 9.34 -8.51 -9.38
N VAL A 229 9.60 -8.04 -8.15
CA VAL A 229 9.64 -8.89 -6.95
C VAL A 229 8.26 -9.47 -6.61
N MET A 230 7.21 -8.66 -6.69
CA MET A 230 5.85 -9.09 -6.31
C MET A 230 5.31 -10.19 -7.25
N PRO A 231 5.34 -10.04 -8.60
CA PRO A 231 4.94 -11.11 -9.50
C PRO A 231 5.83 -12.36 -9.38
N ALA A 232 7.15 -12.20 -9.24
CA ALA A 232 8.07 -13.32 -9.08
C ALA A 232 7.76 -14.13 -7.82
N TYR A 233 7.47 -13.45 -6.70
CA TYR A 233 7.06 -14.08 -5.45
C TYR A 233 5.72 -14.83 -5.62
N ALA A 234 4.72 -14.20 -6.23
CA ALA A 234 3.41 -14.81 -6.48
C ALA A 234 3.50 -16.05 -7.37
N VAL A 235 4.25 -15.98 -8.48
CA VAL A 235 4.49 -17.12 -9.38
C VAL A 235 5.23 -18.24 -8.66
N ARG A 236 6.26 -17.92 -7.87
CA ARG A 236 7.01 -18.92 -7.08
C ARG A 236 6.11 -19.61 -6.07
N ARG A 237 5.22 -18.87 -5.40
CA ARG A 237 4.23 -19.44 -4.47
C ARG A 237 3.24 -20.34 -5.21
N ASN A 238 2.72 -19.93 -6.37
CA ASN A 238 1.79 -20.77 -7.13
C ASN A 238 2.46 -22.08 -7.59
N ARG A 239 3.69 -22.02 -8.12
CA ARG A 239 4.45 -23.21 -8.52
C ARG A 239 4.71 -24.18 -7.37
N ARG A 240 5.03 -23.66 -6.18
CA ARG A 240 5.22 -24.49 -4.98
C ARG A 240 3.94 -25.20 -4.56
N TRP A 241 2.80 -24.52 -4.61
CA TRP A 241 1.51 -25.12 -4.31
C TRP A 241 1.19 -26.30 -5.23
N LEU A 242 1.33 -26.10 -6.54
CA LEU A 242 1.10 -27.15 -7.55
C LEU A 242 2.03 -28.36 -7.33
N ALA A 243 3.31 -28.12 -7.02
CA ALA A 243 4.27 -29.19 -6.73
C ALA A 243 3.96 -29.98 -5.44
N HIS A 244 3.36 -29.34 -4.43
CA HIS A 244 2.89 -30.03 -3.23
C HIS A 244 1.66 -30.90 -3.52
N GLN A 245 0.71 -30.39 -4.31
CA GLN A 245 -0.47 -31.16 -4.71
C GLN A 245 -0.10 -32.36 -5.58
N SER A 246 0.81 -32.20 -6.56
CA SER A 246 1.23 -33.31 -7.42
C SER A 246 1.92 -34.42 -6.63
N LYS A 247 2.71 -34.07 -5.60
CA LYS A 247 3.33 -35.05 -4.69
C LYS A 247 2.29 -35.76 -3.81
N ALA A 248 1.29 -35.03 -3.32
CA ALA A 248 0.21 -35.61 -2.52
C ALA A 248 -0.72 -36.52 -3.34
N ALA A 249 -0.90 -36.25 -4.64
CA ALA A 249 -1.69 -37.09 -5.53
C ALA A 249 -0.94 -38.35 -6.02
N ALA A 250 0.40 -38.36 -5.92
CA ALA A 250 1.25 -39.47 -6.32
C ALA A 250 1.63 -40.41 -5.16
N ALA A 251 1.25 -40.08 -3.93
CA ALA A 251 1.47 -40.85 -2.71
C ALA A 251 0.17 -41.51 -2.25
#